data_AF-A0A8J6Q694-F1
#
_entry.id   AF-A0A8J6Q694-F1
#
_cell.length_a   1.000
_cell.length_b   1.000
_cell.length_c   1.000
_cell.angle_alpha   90.00
_cell.angle_beta   90.00
_cell.angle_gamma   90.00
#
_symmetry.space_group_name_H-M   'P 1'
#
loop_
_entity.id
_entity.type
_entity.pdbx_description
1 polymer ?
#
loop_
_entity_poly.entity_id
_entity_poly.type
_entity_poly.pdbx_seq_one_letter_code
_entity_poly.pdbx_strand_id
1 'polypeptide(L)'
;MKKVYTAILMSVFAITLSYAQVIKTKIIDNGGRGNYSSIAVTEESLPDFVLYRPENIQKAVKQQGQLPILVWANGGCMNSSIHQERFLSELASHGYIIIAIGALQMTVEEREHKSTADNELLNALNWIEQQAEKPDNAYYNNVDLNKIAAGGHSCGGAQTLRIANDPRIKTYLMLNAGMGNMTMAGASSESLQNLHAPIIYMIGGKSDIAYDNAILDYSRIEHVPVVFADHTTAGHGATFSKEYGGSFAEMTLDWLDWQFKNKDNSAIFLNSALSKYPEWTMKAKGFNSEIISSPTLEFIPPDLEFVCELRVTIDTPILLGATPNGDKIIIPITGGTFKGPDIKGVVLAGGADYQYSNKALNRTELNAVYNIKTNDGVLIHVQNTGLIIEPSKESKKGEAYYFRATPKFEAPTDSKYAWLNNAIYVCKPEVNDKYISIQVWKVL
;
A
#
# COMPACT_ATOMS: atom_id res chain seq x y z
N MET A 1 19.62 -18.29 -75.76
CA MET A 1 19.53 -17.38 -74.59
C MET A 1 18.07 -17.09 -74.29
N LYS A 2 17.45 -17.81 -73.34
CA LYS A 2 16.13 -17.48 -72.76
C LYS A 2 16.36 -17.37 -71.25
N LYS A 3 16.25 -16.17 -70.70
CA LYS A 3 16.35 -15.92 -69.26
C LYS A 3 14.98 -16.20 -68.64
N VAL A 4 14.91 -17.22 -67.79
CA VAL A 4 13.78 -17.52 -66.93
C VAL A 4 13.90 -16.58 -65.72
N TYR A 5 12.89 -15.73 -65.50
CA TYR A 5 12.76 -14.92 -64.29
C TYR A 5 11.91 -15.70 -63.30
N THR A 6 12.53 -16.20 -62.24
CA THR A 6 11.85 -16.81 -61.10
C THR A 6 11.29 -15.69 -60.22
N ALA A 7 9.97 -15.54 -60.19
CA ALA A 7 9.30 -14.62 -59.27
C ALA A 7 9.29 -15.25 -57.86
N ILE A 8 10.01 -14.64 -56.93
CA ILE A 8 9.96 -14.98 -55.50
C ILE A 8 8.73 -14.29 -54.93
N LEU A 9 7.68 -15.07 -54.62
CA LEU A 9 6.56 -14.61 -53.81
C LEU A 9 7.05 -14.45 -52.37
N MET A 10 7.29 -13.22 -51.93
CA MET A 10 7.40 -12.90 -50.50
C MET A 10 5.99 -12.89 -49.91
N SER A 11 5.63 -13.98 -49.25
CA SER A 11 4.49 -14.04 -48.33
C SER A 11 4.82 -13.20 -47.10
N VAL A 12 4.35 -11.96 -47.07
CA VAL A 12 4.33 -11.14 -45.86
C VAL A 12 3.20 -11.67 -44.98
N PHE A 13 3.53 -12.48 -43.97
CA PHE A 13 2.64 -12.72 -42.83
C PHE A 13 2.52 -11.40 -42.06
N ALA A 14 1.47 -10.64 -42.32
CA ALA A 14 1.09 -9.53 -41.45
C ALA A 14 0.54 -10.16 -40.15
N ILE A 15 1.40 -10.27 -39.13
CA ILE A 15 0.93 -10.51 -37.77
C ILE A 15 0.21 -9.23 -37.37
N THR A 16 -1.11 -9.23 -37.48
CA THR A 16 -1.93 -8.17 -36.89
C THR A 16 -1.82 -8.31 -35.38
N LEU A 17 -0.91 -7.55 -34.77
CA LEU A 17 -0.85 -7.36 -33.32
C LEU A 17 -2.14 -6.63 -32.92
N SER A 18 -3.15 -7.38 -32.50
CA SER A 18 -4.38 -6.83 -31.92
C SER A 18 -4.03 -6.15 -30.59
N TYR A 19 -4.37 -4.87 -30.48
CA TYR A 19 -4.15 -4.04 -29.30
C TYR A 19 -5.26 -4.26 -28.27
N ALA A 20 -5.06 -3.82 -27.02
CA ALA A 20 -6.18 -3.70 -26.09
C ALA A 20 -7.12 -2.59 -26.58
N GLN A 21 -8.26 -3.00 -27.11
CA GLN A 21 -9.33 -2.14 -27.57
C GLN A 21 -10.63 -2.66 -26.96
N VAL A 22 -11.30 -1.81 -26.18
CA VAL A 22 -12.59 -2.14 -25.58
C VAL A 22 -13.67 -2.18 -26.66
N ILE A 23 -14.34 -3.32 -26.78
CA ILE A 23 -15.41 -3.55 -27.78
C ILE A 23 -16.79 -3.75 -27.16
N LYS A 24 -16.88 -4.03 -25.86
CA LYS A 24 -18.14 -4.15 -25.10
C LYS A 24 -17.91 -3.63 -23.69
N THR A 25 -18.90 -2.95 -23.10
CA THR A 25 -18.83 -2.37 -21.75
C THR A 25 -20.14 -2.57 -21.01
N LYS A 26 -20.07 -2.85 -19.71
CA LYS A 26 -21.20 -2.95 -18.79
C LYS A 26 -20.85 -2.27 -17.46
N ILE A 27 -21.79 -1.54 -16.88
CA ILE A 27 -21.70 -0.99 -15.53
C ILE A 27 -22.52 -1.88 -14.60
N ILE A 28 -21.94 -2.28 -13.47
CA ILE A 28 -22.59 -3.10 -12.43
C ILE A 28 -22.65 -2.28 -11.14
N ASP A 29 -23.78 -2.33 -10.44
CA ASP A 29 -24.00 -1.65 -9.16
C ASP A 29 -23.48 -0.18 -9.15
N ASN A 30 -23.89 0.61 -10.16
CA ASN A 30 -23.47 2.02 -10.32
C ASN A 30 -21.95 2.27 -10.36
N GLY A 31 -21.15 1.25 -10.68
CA GLY A 31 -19.68 1.34 -10.70
C GLY A 31 -19.00 1.01 -9.37
N GLY A 32 -19.72 0.42 -8.42
CA GLY A 32 -19.18 0.04 -7.11
C GLY A 32 -19.10 1.20 -6.11
N ARG A 33 -18.64 0.90 -4.89
CA ARG A 33 -18.56 1.88 -3.78
C ARG A 33 -17.17 2.43 -3.53
N GLY A 34 -16.15 1.91 -4.22
CA GLY A 34 -14.78 2.38 -4.08
C GLY A 34 -14.55 3.78 -4.64
N ASN A 35 -13.32 4.27 -4.52
CA ASN A 35 -12.94 5.62 -4.96
C ASN A 35 -12.98 5.82 -6.49
N TYR A 36 -13.15 4.74 -7.24
CA TYR A 36 -13.16 4.74 -8.70
C TYR A 36 -14.42 4.03 -9.21
N SER A 37 -15.19 4.69 -10.06
CA SER A 37 -16.24 3.98 -10.81
C SER A 37 -15.61 2.86 -11.62
N SER A 38 -16.15 1.64 -11.50
CA SER A 38 -15.70 0.46 -12.24
C SER A 38 -16.60 0.14 -13.43
N ILE A 39 -15.98 -0.49 -14.43
CA ILE A 39 -16.63 -1.04 -15.61
C ILE A 39 -16.17 -2.47 -15.85
N ALA A 40 -17.06 -3.29 -16.38
CA ALA A 40 -16.74 -4.59 -16.96
C ALA A 40 -16.62 -4.43 -18.48
N VAL A 41 -15.53 -4.90 -19.07
CA VAL A 41 -15.24 -4.74 -20.50
C VAL A 41 -14.79 -6.03 -21.17
N THR A 42 -15.06 -6.12 -22.47
CA THR A 42 -14.38 -7.07 -23.38
C THR A 42 -13.28 -6.33 -24.12
N GLU A 43 -12.06 -6.84 -24.04
CA GLU A 43 -10.93 -6.42 -24.87
C GLU A 43 -10.90 -7.28 -26.13
N GLU A 44 -10.75 -6.65 -27.30
CA GLU A 44 -10.72 -7.35 -28.59
C GLU A 44 -9.63 -8.44 -28.65
N SER A 45 -8.48 -8.19 -28.02
CA SER A 45 -7.37 -9.13 -27.94
C SER A 45 -7.54 -10.23 -26.88
N LEU A 46 -8.64 -10.21 -26.11
CA LEU A 46 -8.95 -11.22 -25.08
C LEU A 46 -10.49 -11.44 -24.96
N PRO A 47 -11.17 -11.91 -26.02
CA PRO A 47 -12.63 -11.93 -26.08
C PRO A 47 -13.29 -12.95 -25.12
N ASP A 48 -12.57 -13.99 -24.72
CA ASP A 48 -13.04 -15.05 -23.81
C ASP A 48 -12.84 -14.70 -22.33
N PHE A 49 -12.53 -13.43 -22.01
CA PHE A 49 -12.42 -12.92 -20.65
C PHE A 49 -13.20 -11.62 -20.46
N VAL A 50 -13.58 -11.36 -19.21
CA VAL A 50 -14.10 -10.06 -18.77
C VAL A 50 -13.04 -9.36 -17.95
N LEU A 51 -12.75 -8.11 -18.32
CA LEU A 51 -11.94 -7.23 -17.49
C LEU A 51 -12.84 -6.34 -16.64
N TYR A 52 -12.78 -6.50 -15.32
CA TYR A 52 -13.34 -5.53 -14.38
C TYR A 52 -12.23 -4.58 -13.95
N ARG A 53 -12.42 -3.28 -14.17
CA ARG A 53 -11.39 -2.28 -13.88
C ARG A 53 -11.98 -0.91 -13.56
N PRO A 54 -11.22 0.02 -12.94
CA PRO A 54 -11.55 1.43 -12.96
C PRO A 54 -11.84 1.91 -14.39
N GLU A 55 -12.92 2.66 -14.56
CA GLU A 55 -13.28 3.30 -15.83
C GLU A 55 -12.13 4.18 -16.33
N ASN A 56 -11.58 4.98 -15.41
CA ASN A 56 -10.42 5.83 -15.64
C ASN A 56 -9.19 5.27 -14.88
N ILE A 57 -8.45 4.38 -15.56
CA ILE A 57 -7.21 3.79 -15.03
C ILE A 57 -6.20 4.88 -14.65
N GLN A 58 -6.02 5.91 -15.48
CA GLN A 58 -5.05 6.99 -15.24
C GLN A 58 -5.34 7.76 -13.95
N LYS A 59 -6.61 8.05 -13.68
CA LYS A 59 -7.04 8.68 -12.43
C LYS A 59 -6.71 7.79 -11.24
N ALA A 60 -6.97 6.49 -11.32
CA ALA A 60 -6.64 5.55 -10.27
C ALA A 60 -5.13 5.50 -10.02
N VAL A 61 -4.33 5.36 -11.09
CA VAL A 61 -2.87 5.31 -10.99
C VAL A 61 -2.28 6.58 -10.38
N LYS A 62 -2.82 7.75 -10.74
CA LYS A 62 -2.39 9.02 -10.15
C LYS A 62 -2.64 9.10 -8.64
N GLN A 63 -3.67 8.41 -8.12
CA GLN A 63 -4.07 8.50 -6.72
C GLN A 63 -3.43 7.43 -5.83
N GLN A 64 -3.20 6.22 -6.35
CA GLN A 64 -2.72 5.09 -5.54
C GLN A 64 -1.51 4.35 -6.14
N GLY A 65 -0.97 4.83 -7.26
CA GLY A 65 0.09 4.14 -8.00
C GLY A 65 -0.44 3.01 -8.88
N GLN A 66 0.48 2.21 -9.42
CA GLN A 66 0.14 1.10 -10.31
C GLN A 66 -0.85 0.12 -9.67
N LEU A 67 -1.80 -0.36 -10.48
CA LEU A 67 -2.93 -1.15 -10.01
C LEU A 67 -2.53 -2.62 -9.86
N PRO A 68 -2.78 -3.24 -8.68
CA PRO A 68 -2.64 -4.68 -8.52
C PRO A 68 -3.64 -5.45 -9.39
N ILE A 69 -3.31 -6.70 -9.71
CA ILE A 69 -4.07 -7.56 -10.62
C ILE A 69 -4.66 -8.75 -9.84
N LEU A 70 -5.88 -9.15 -10.20
CA LEU A 70 -6.49 -10.42 -9.81
C LEU A 70 -6.91 -11.20 -11.07
N VAL A 71 -6.39 -12.40 -11.27
CA VAL A 71 -6.95 -13.35 -12.25
C VAL A 71 -7.99 -14.24 -11.57
N TRP A 72 -9.14 -14.42 -12.21
CA TRP A 72 -10.32 -15.02 -11.56
C TRP A 72 -10.95 -16.17 -12.34
N ALA A 73 -11.19 -17.29 -11.65
CA ALA A 73 -11.87 -18.47 -12.18
C ALA A 73 -13.23 -18.72 -11.49
N ASN A 74 -14.23 -19.09 -12.29
CA ASN A 74 -15.63 -19.11 -11.85
C ASN A 74 -16.07 -20.47 -11.29
N GLY A 75 -17.16 -20.45 -10.51
CA GLY A 75 -17.84 -21.67 -10.04
C GLY A 75 -18.23 -22.60 -11.18
N GLY A 76 -18.28 -23.91 -10.90
CA GLY A 76 -18.61 -24.93 -11.92
C GLY A 76 -17.63 -24.99 -13.12
N CYS A 77 -16.45 -24.39 -12.98
CA CYS A 77 -15.45 -24.20 -14.03
C CYS A 77 -16.03 -23.43 -15.23
N MET A 78 -17.07 -22.63 -14.99
CA MET A 78 -17.89 -22.02 -16.03
C MET A 78 -17.12 -20.97 -16.83
N ASN A 79 -17.34 -20.96 -18.14
CA ASN A 79 -16.86 -19.92 -19.05
C ASN A 79 -17.69 -18.64 -18.96
N SER A 80 -17.93 -18.17 -17.74
CA SER A 80 -18.82 -17.04 -17.44
C SER A 80 -18.60 -16.54 -16.02
N SER A 81 -18.30 -15.26 -15.88
CA SER A 81 -18.17 -14.58 -14.57
C SER A 81 -19.43 -13.88 -14.09
N ILE A 82 -20.55 -14.00 -14.81
CA ILE A 82 -21.77 -13.22 -14.55
C ILE A 82 -22.35 -13.44 -13.15
N HIS A 83 -22.14 -14.61 -12.54
CA HIS A 83 -22.62 -14.90 -11.19
C HIS A 83 -21.78 -14.22 -10.08
N GLN A 84 -20.57 -13.75 -10.41
CA GLN A 84 -19.65 -13.08 -9.51
C GLN A 84 -19.42 -11.61 -9.92
N GLU A 85 -20.10 -11.10 -10.94
CA GLU A 85 -19.82 -9.78 -11.53
C GLU A 85 -19.95 -8.63 -10.52
N ARG A 86 -20.90 -8.71 -9.57
CA ARG A 86 -21.07 -7.69 -8.52
C ARG A 86 -19.87 -7.63 -7.59
N PHE A 87 -19.36 -8.80 -7.20
CA PHE A 87 -18.16 -8.94 -6.39
C PHE A 87 -16.92 -8.44 -7.13
N LEU A 88 -16.70 -8.89 -8.37
CA LEU A 88 -15.52 -8.51 -9.16
C LEU A 88 -15.55 -7.01 -9.51
N SER A 89 -16.72 -6.46 -9.84
CA SER A 89 -16.90 -5.03 -10.10
C SER A 89 -16.67 -4.18 -8.84
N GLU A 90 -17.08 -4.66 -7.67
CA GLU A 90 -16.76 -3.98 -6.41
C GLU A 90 -15.24 -3.95 -6.21
N LEU A 91 -14.53 -5.09 -6.34
CA LEU A 91 -13.07 -5.09 -6.22
C LEU A 91 -12.41 -4.07 -7.16
N ALA A 92 -12.85 -4.04 -8.42
CA ALA A 92 -12.35 -3.09 -9.41
C ALA A 92 -12.55 -1.62 -8.98
N SER A 93 -13.66 -1.32 -8.32
CA SER A 93 -13.97 0.05 -7.86
C SER A 93 -13.01 0.56 -6.79
N HIS A 94 -12.33 -0.35 -6.08
CA HIS A 94 -11.26 -0.06 -5.12
C HIS A 94 -9.87 -0.04 -5.75
N GLY A 95 -9.80 -0.05 -7.08
CA GLY A 95 -8.56 0.16 -7.82
C GLY A 95 -7.74 -1.12 -8.00
N TYR A 96 -8.41 -2.17 -8.46
CA TYR A 96 -7.80 -3.42 -8.92
C TYR A 96 -8.14 -3.63 -10.41
N ILE A 97 -7.26 -4.32 -11.13
CA ILE A 97 -7.58 -4.89 -12.44
C ILE A 97 -7.92 -6.36 -12.24
N ILE A 98 -9.14 -6.76 -12.62
CA ILE A 98 -9.57 -8.16 -12.50
C ILE A 98 -9.80 -8.73 -13.89
N ILE A 99 -9.18 -9.88 -14.18
CA ILE A 99 -9.31 -10.59 -15.46
C ILE A 99 -9.99 -11.92 -15.17
N ALA A 100 -11.28 -11.99 -15.45
CA ALA A 100 -12.12 -13.13 -15.12
C ALA A 100 -12.43 -13.96 -16.37
N ILE A 101 -12.36 -15.28 -16.24
CA ILE A 101 -12.71 -16.22 -17.30
C ILE A 101 -14.15 -16.00 -17.77
N GLY A 102 -14.39 -16.09 -19.09
CA GLY A 102 -15.70 -15.99 -19.72
C GLY A 102 -15.91 -14.72 -20.52
N ALA A 103 -16.75 -14.79 -21.55
CA ALA A 103 -17.14 -13.61 -22.33
C ALA A 103 -18.04 -12.68 -21.50
N LEU A 104 -17.99 -11.37 -21.79
CA LEU A 104 -18.86 -10.39 -21.13
C LEU A 104 -20.31 -10.58 -21.58
N GLN A 105 -21.18 -10.81 -20.62
CA GLN A 105 -22.61 -10.99 -20.81
C GLN A 105 -23.39 -9.79 -20.27
N MET A 106 -24.37 -9.32 -21.03
CA MET A 106 -25.24 -8.23 -20.57
C MET A 106 -26.25 -8.74 -19.55
N THR A 107 -26.79 -9.93 -19.78
CA THR A 107 -27.79 -10.55 -18.92
C THR A 107 -27.47 -12.01 -18.67
N VAL A 108 -28.07 -12.59 -17.62
CA VAL A 108 -27.84 -13.99 -17.21
C VAL A 108 -28.31 -14.97 -18.28
N GLU A 109 -29.27 -14.57 -19.13
CA GLU A 109 -29.81 -15.36 -20.24
C GLU A 109 -28.79 -15.58 -21.37
N GLU A 110 -27.79 -14.69 -21.53
CA GLU A 110 -26.71 -14.85 -22.53
C GLU A 110 -25.73 -15.99 -22.18
N ARG A 111 -25.97 -16.71 -21.06
CA ARG A 111 -25.01 -17.67 -20.51
C ARG A 111 -25.00 -18.96 -21.29
N GLU A 112 -23.82 -19.27 -21.84
CA GLU A 112 -23.52 -20.59 -22.35
C GLU A 112 -23.09 -21.53 -21.22
N HIS A 113 -23.65 -22.74 -21.21
CA HIS A 113 -23.23 -23.80 -20.28
C HIS A 113 -22.00 -24.51 -20.82
N LYS A 114 -20.86 -23.83 -20.75
CA LYS A 114 -19.55 -24.37 -21.16
C LYS A 114 -18.57 -24.28 -20.00
N SER A 115 -17.77 -25.33 -19.84
CA SER A 115 -16.63 -25.33 -18.92
C SER A 115 -15.37 -24.86 -19.64
N THR A 116 -14.44 -24.30 -18.89
CA THR A 116 -13.12 -23.86 -19.38
C THR A 116 -12.03 -24.90 -19.14
N ALA A 117 -10.91 -24.73 -19.83
CA ALA A 117 -9.71 -25.52 -19.58
C ALA A 117 -9.19 -25.26 -18.16
N ASP A 118 -8.52 -26.25 -17.58
CA ASP A 118 -8.03 -26.17 -16.20
C ASP A 118 -6.92 -25.12 -15.99
N ASN A 119 -6.22 -24.76 -17.06
CA ASN A 119 -5.10 -23.83 -17.08
C ASN A 119 -5.44 -22.46 -17.70
N GLU A 120 -6.72 -22.15 -17.91
CA GLU A 120 -7.17 -20.95 -18.64
C GLU A 120 -6.68 -19.63 -17.99
N LEU A 121 -6.48 -19.60 -16.67
CA LEU A 121 -5.90 -18.45 -15.96
C LEU A 121 -4.50 -18.07 -16.45
N LEU A 122 -3.72 -19.00 -17.02
CA LEU A 122 -2.41 -18.69 -17.61
C LEU A 122 -2.55 -17.75 -18.82
N ASN A 123 -3.65 -17.85 -19.58
CA ASN A 123 -3.90 -16.95 -20.71
C ASN A 123 -4.13 -15.52 -20.23
N ALA A 124 -4.86 -15.33 -19.12
CA ALA A 124 -5.02 -14.02 -18.49
C ALA A 124 -3.68 -13.43 -18.02
N LEU A 125 -2.85 -14.23 -17.35
CA LEU A 125 -1.53 -13.80 -16.88
C LEU A 125 -0.61 -13.40 -18.04
N ASN A 126 -0.53 -14.24 -19.08
CA ASN A 126 0.29 -13.98 -20.26
C ASN A 126 -0.20 -12.72 -21.01
N TRP A 127 -1.52 -12.54 -21.09
CA TRP A 127 -2.09 -11.39 -21.76
C TRP A 127 -1.75 -10.09 -21.03
N ILE A 128 -1.94 -10.01 -19.71
CA ILE A 128 -1.70 -8.75 -18.98
C ILE A 128 -0.22 -8.37 -18.95
N GLU A 129 0.68 -9.34 -18.85
CA GLU A 129 2.13 -9.14 -18.97
C GLU A 129 2.48 -8.53 -20.33
N GLN A 130 1.96 -9.10 -21.42
CA GLN A 130 2.15 -8.55 -22.76
C GLN A 130 1.53 -7.17 -22.95
N GLN A 131 0.38 -6.88 -22.34
CA GLN A 131 -0.23 -5.54 -22.43
C GLN A 131 0.57 -4.51 -21.61
N ALA A 132 1.11 -4.87 -20.46
CA ALA A 132 1.90 -3.97 -19.63
C ALA A 132 3.19 -3.47 -20.30
N GLU A 133 3.67 -4.14 -21.36
CA GLU A 133 4.86 -3.77 -22.12
C GLU A 133 4.60 -2.87 -23.35
N LYS A 134 3.33 -2.66 -23.75
CA LYS A 134 2.97 -1.97 -25.01
C LYS A 134 2.57 -0.51 -24.79
N PRO A 135 3.38 0.49 -25.20
CA PRO A 135 3.13 1.92 -24.92
C PRO A 135 1.75 2.48 -25.29
N ASP A 136 1.09 1.88 -26.27
CA ASP A 136 -0.14 2.40 -26.88
C ASP A 136 -1.42 1.81 -26.27
N ASN A 137 -1.40 1.30 -25.04
CA ASN A 137 -2.60 0.79 -24.37
C ASN A 137 -2.79 1.30 -22.94
N ALA A 138 -3.98 1.01 -22.39
CA ALA A 138 -4.38 1.46 -21.06
C ALA A 138 -3.62 0.78 -19.90
N TYR A 139 -2.89 -0.31 -20.15
CA TYR A 139 -2.24 -1.12 -19.11
C TYR A 139 -0.74 -0.82 -18.98
N TYR A 140 -0.13 -0.25 -20.02
CA TYR A 140 1.27 0.16 -20.01
C TYR A 140 1.62 1.12 -18.88
N ASN A 141 2.58 0.73 -18.05
CA ASN A 141 2.99 1.43 -16.83
C ASN A 141 1.87 1.70 -15.81
N ASN A 142 0.69 1.12 -15.96
CA ASN A 142 -0.47 1.37 -15.09
C ASN A 142 -0.83 0.19 -14.19
N VAL A 143 -0.34 -1.00 -14.49
CA VAL A 143 -0.53 -2.21 -13.67
C VAL A 143 0.78 -2.62 -13.00
N ASP A 144 0.68 -3.21 -11.81
CA ASP A 144 1.84 -3.68 -11.04
C ASP A 144 1.99 -5.20 -11.18
N LEU A 145 2.91 -5.62 -12.06
CA LEU A 145 3.19 -7.04 -12.30
C LEU A 145 3.85 -7.75 -11.10
N ASN A 146 4.29 -7.00 -10.08
CA ASN A 146 4.76 -7.57 -8.82
C ASN A 146 3.63 -7.79 -7.80
N LYS A 147 2.38 -7.49 -8.16
CA LYS A 147 1.21 -7.59 -7.27
C LYS A 147 0.04 -8.29 -7.98
N ILE A 148 0.22 -9.58 -8.24
CA ILE A 148 -0.76 -10.43 -8.91
C ILE A 148 -1.34 -11.44 -7.92
N ALA A 149 -2.66 -11.44 -7.75
CA ALA A 149 -3.38 -12.51 -7.07
C ALA A 149 -4.02 -13.47 -8.08
N ALA A 150 -4.16 -14.73 -7.69
CA ALA A 150 -5.02 -15.69 -8.38
C ALA A 150 -6.15 -16.13 -7.44
N GLY A 151 -7.37 -16.20 -7.95
CA GLY A 151 -8.52 -16.56 -7.13
C GLY A 151 -9.60 -17.28 -7.89
N GLY A 152 -10.44 -18.00 -7.16
CA GLY A 152 -11.62 -18.59 -7.76
C GLY A 152 -12.64 -19.12 -6.77
N HIS A 153 -13.84 -19.33 -7.30
CA HIS A 153 -14.99 -19.87 -6.57
C HIS A 153 -15.21 -21.34 -6.88
N SER A 154 -15.42 -22.19 -5.87
CA SER A 154 -15.77 -23.61 -6.06
C SER A 154 -14.77 -24.34 -6.99
N CYS A 155 -15.20 -24.88 -8.15
CA CYS A 155 -14.27 -25.44 -9.15
C CYS A 155 -13.19 -24.44 -9.61
N GLY A 156 -13.49 -23.14 -9.69
CA GLY A 156 -12.49 -22.12 -10.01
C GLY A 156 -11.35 -22.04 -8.99
N GLY A 157 -11.60 -22.44 -7.73
CA GLY A 157 -10.51 -22.62 -6.75
C GLY A 157 -9.58 -23.78 -7.14
N ALA A 158 -10.10 -24.85 -7.74
CA ALA A 158 -9.28 -25.92 -8.31
C ALA A 158 -8.40 -25.41 -9.46
N GLN A 159 -8.97 -24.60 -10.38
CA GLN A 159 -8.20 -23.94 -11.44
C GLN A 159 -7.14 -22.97 -10.88
N THR A 160 -7.41 -22.34 -9.74
CA THR A 160 -6.43 -21.50 -9.02
C THR A 160 -5.25 -22.34 -8.52
N LEU A 161 -5.52 -23.47 -7.87
CA LEU A 161 -4.46 -24.40 -7.41
C LEU A 161 -3.71 -25.06 -8.57
N ARG A 162 -4.39 -25.29 -9.70
CA ARG A 162 -3.80 -25.87 -10.91
C ARG A 162 -2.62 -25.05 -11.44
N ILE A 163 -2.64 -23.74 -11.26
CA ILE A 163 -1.59 -22.81 -11.70
C ILE A 163 -0.73 -22.31 -10.53
N ALA A 164 -0.84 -22.90 -9.33
CA ALA A 164 -0.22 -22.36 -8.13
C ALA A 164 1.31 -22.22 -8.22
N ASN A 165 1.98 -23.05 -9.03
CA ASN A 165 3.43 -22.99 -9.25
C ASN A 165 3.89 -21.79 -10.09
N ASP A 166 2.99 -20.99 -10.66
CA ASP A 166 3.37 -19.83 -11.47
C ASP A 166 4.00 -18.74 -10.58
N PRO A 167 5.27 -18.36 -10.80
CA PRO A 167 6.01 -17.46 -9.91
C PRO A 167 5.48 -16.02 -9.89
N ARG A 168 4.62 -15.65 -10.86
CA ARG A 168 4.01 -14.32 -10.93
C ARG A 168 3.01 -14.09 -9.80
N ILE A 169 2.37 -15.15 -9.30
CA ILE A 169 1.32 -15.06 -8.28
C ILE A 169 1.92 -14.74 -6.91
N LYS A 170 1.35 -13.78 -6.19
CA LYS A 170 1.84 -13.29 -4.89
C LYS A 170 0.86 -13.50 -3.75
N THR A 171 -0.37 -13.92 -4.04
CA THR A 171 -1.33 -14.41 -3.06
C THR A 171 -2.45 -15.20 -3.75
N TYR A 172 -3.10 -16.10 -3.01
CA TYR A 172 -4.17 -16.95 -3.53
C TYR A 172 -5.48 -16.75 -2.76
N LEU A 173 -6.61 -16.75 -3.47
CA LEU A 173 -7.96 -16.62 -2.92
C LEU A 173 -8.79 -17.88 -3.22
N MET A 174 -9.10 -18.67 -2.21
CA MET A 174 -9.94 -19.87 -2.31
C MET A 174 -11.32 -19.60 -1.75
N LEU A 175 -12.28 -19.20 -2.60
CA LEU A 175 -13.63 -18.82 -2.17
C LEU A 175 -14.58 -20.02 -2.32
N ASN A 176 -15.14 -20.49 -1.20
CA ASN A 176 -16.05 -21.65 -1.13
C ASN A 176 -15.48 -22.85 -1.92
N ALA A 177 -14.19 -23.10 -1.74
CA ALA A 177 -13.42 -24.06 -2.51
C ALA A 177 -12.43 -24.80 -1.60
N GLY A 178 -12.10 -26.02 -2.00
CA GLY A 178 -11.07 -26.86 -1.37
C GLY A 178 -11.02 -28.21 -2.06
N MET A 179 -9.83 -28.82 -2.12
CA MET A 179 -9.64 -30.13 -2.74
C MET A 179 -9.95 -31.25 -1.75
N GLY A 180 -9.49 -31.16 -0.50
CA GLY A 180 -9.60 -32.29 0.40
C GLY A 180 -9.00 -33.54 -0.26
N ASN A 181 -9.77 -34.62 -0.36
CA ASN A 181 -9.30 -35.85 -1.03
C ASN A 181 -9.72 -35.97 -2.50
N MET A 182 -10.29 -34.92 -3.08
CA MET A 182 -10.78 -34.94 -4.45
C MET A 182 -9.73 -34.49 -5.46
N THR A 183 -9.98 -34.82 -6.72
CA THR A 183 -9.31 -34.23 -7.88
C THR A 183 -10.34 -33.50 -8.74
N MET A 184 -10.05 -32.27 -9.13
CA MET A 184 -10.95 -31.43 -9.93
C MET A 184 -10.13 -30.43 -10.73
N ALA A 185 -10.53 -30.16 -11.99
CA ALA A 185 -9.85 -29.23 -12.90
C ALA A 185 -8.31 -29.27 -12.79
N GLY A 186 -7.75 -30.48 -12.91
CA GLY A 186 -6.30 -30.71 -12.88
C GLY A 186 -5.60 -30.46 -11.54
N ALA A 187 -6.33 -30.14 -10.47
CA ALA A 187 -5.79 -29.96 -9.12
C ALA A 187 -6.22 -31.09 -8.17
N SER A 188 -5.40 -31.33 -7.16
CA SER A 188 -5.63 -32.28 -6.08
C SER A 188 -4.95 -31.79 -4.80
N SER A 189 -4.93 -32.60 -3.74
CA SER A 189 -4.14 -32.31 -2.54
C SER A 189 -2.64 -32.14 -2.81
N GLU A 190 -2.11 -32.74 -3.88
CA GLU A 190 -0.70 -32.57 -4.28
C GLU A 190 -0.42 -31.16 -4.77
N SER A 191 -1.39 -30.50 -5.39
CA SER A 191 -1.27 -29.13 -5.88
C SER A 191 -0.99 -28.12 -4.78
N LEU A 192 -1.34 -28.43 -3.51
CA LEU A 192 -1.06 -27.58 -2.37
C LEU A 192 0.45 -27.36 -2.18
N GLN A 193 1.31 -28.32 -2.57
CA GLN A 193 2.77 -28.21 -2.47
C GLN A 193 3.37 -27.19 -3.45
N ASN A 194 2.60 -26.75 -4.44
CA ASN A 194 3.03 -25.78 -5.43
C ASN A 194 2.83 -24.32 -4.97
N LEU A 195 2.17 -24.10 -3.83
CA LEU A 195 1.96 -22.78 -3.28
C LEU A 195 3.31 -22.18 -2.85
N HIS A 196 3.55 -20.93 -3.22
CA HIS A 196 4.79 -20.21 -2.86
C HIS A 196 4.54 -18.83 -2.25
N ALA A 197 3.27 -18.50 -2.01
CA ALA A 197 2.84 -17.22 -1.49
C ALA A 197 1.62 -17.37 -0.53
N PRO A 198 1.29 -16.35 0.29
CA PRO A 198 0.19 -16.41 1.24
C PRO A 198 -1.15 -16.74 0.58
N ILE A 199 -1.95 -17.58 1.24
CA ILE A 199 -3.24 -18.05 0.74
C ILE A 199 -4.33 -17.83 1.79
N ILE A 200 -5.52 -17.43 1.34
CA ILE A 200 -6.73 -17.35 2.17
C ILE A 200 -7.83 -18.25 1.63
N TYR A 201 -8.40 -19.06 2.51
CA TYR A 201 -9.68 -19.74 2.30
C TYR A 201 -10.79 -18.87 2.87
N MET A 202 -11.79 -18.56 2.07
CA MET A 202 -13.02 -17.85 2.47
C MET A 202 -14.20 -18.77 2.24
N ILE A 203 -14.75 -19.35 3.30
CA ILE A 203 -15.72 -20.45 3.23
C ILE A 203 -17.07 -20.01 3.81
N GLY A 204 -18.17 -20.55 3.31
CA GLY A 204 -19.53 -20.19 3.71
C GLY A 204 -20.09 -20.98 4.89
N GLY A 205 -19.26 -21.37 5.88
CA GLY A 205 -19.73 -22.10 7.05
C GLY A 205 -20.00 -23.58 6.76
N LYS A 206 -20.48 -24.31 7.77
CA LYS A 206 -20.66 -25.77 7.72
C LYS A 206 -21.66 -26.26 6.66
N SER A 207 -22.53 -25.38 6.15
CA SER A 207 -23.48 -25.72 5.08
C SER A 207 -22.86 -25.59 3.68
N ASP A 208 -21.66 -25.03 3.57
CA ASP A 208 -20.90 -24.98 2.33
C ASP A 208 -20.38 -26.37 1.98
N ILE A 209 -20.68 -26.83 0.76
CA ILE A 209 -20.24 -28.15 0.28
C ILE A 209 -18.72 -28.30 0.20
N ALA A 210 -17.98 -27.17 0.14
CA ALA A 210 -16.53 -27.17 0.12
C ALA A 210 -15.90 -27.12 1.53
N TYR A 211 -16.70 -26.99 2.59
CA TYR A 211 -16.22 -26.73 3.96
C TYR A 211 -15.23 -27.78 4.45
N ASP A 212 -15.61 -29.07 4.39
CA ASP A 212 -14.75 -30.16 4.87
C ASP A 212 -13.46 -30.27 4.04
N ASN A 213 -13.55 -30.07 2.73
CA ASN A 213 -12.39 -30.08 1.84
C ASN A 213 -11.43 -28.92 2.15
N ALA A 214 -11.96 -27.72 2.37
CA ALA A 214 -11.16 -26.55 2.70
C ALA A 214 -10.46 -26.70 4.06
N ILE A 215 -11.10 -27.33 5.05
CA ILE A 215 -10.46 -27.64 6.34
C ILE A 215 -9.29 -28.60 6.16
N LEU A 216 -9.47 -29.63 5.33
CA LEU A 216 -8.40 -30.58 5.02
C LEU A 216 -7.24 -29.92 4.28
N ASP A 217 -7.52 -29.03 3.33
CA ASP A 217 -6.46 -28.27 2.66
C ASP A 217 -5.70 -27.37 3.65
N TYR A 218 -6.44 -26.58 4.44
CA TYR A 218 -5.86 -25.74 5.49
C TYR A 218 -4.94 -26.54 6.41
N SER A 219 -5.36 -27.73 6.86
CA SER A 219 -4.55 -28.55 7.76
C SER A 219 -3.25 -29.03 7.10
N ARG A 220 -3.24 -29.28 5.79
CA ARG A 220 -2.09 -29.79 5.03
C ARG A 220 -1.07 -28.73 4.60
N ILE A 221 -1.48 -27.47 4.52
CA ILE A 221 -0.57 -26.39 4.13
C ILE A 221 0.34 -26.03 5.32
N GLU A 222 1.63 -26.35 5.22
CA GLU A 222 2.61 -26.10 6.29
C GLU A 222 3.79 -25.22 5.86
N HIS A 223 3.96 -24.98 4.57
CA HIS A 223 5.16 -24.34 4.00
C HIS A 223 4.93 -22.88 3.55
N VAL A 224 3.68 -22.40 3.55
CA VAL A 224 3.33 -20.99 3.28
C VAL A 224 2.36 -20.46 4.34
N PRO A 225 2.29 -19.13 4.55
CA PRO A 225 1.27 -18.54 5.40
C PRO A 225 -0.14 -18.82 4.86
N VAL A 226 -1.05 -19.25 5.73
CA VAL A 226 -2.43 -19.59 5.36
C VAL A 226 -3.44 -19.06 6.37
N VAL A 227 -4.53 -18.50 5.85
CA VAL A 227 -5.69 -18.05 6.62
C VAL A 227 -6.92 -18.84 6.22
N PHE A 228 -7.76 -19.18 7.20
CA PHE A 228 -9.08 -19.75 7.04
C PHE A 228 -10.11 -18.79 7.64
N ALA A 229 -10.78 -18.06 6.76
CA ALA A 229 -11.87 -17.16 7.05
C ALA A 229 -13.21 -17.88 6.81
N ASP A 230 -13.99 -18.09 7.86
CA ASP A 230 -15.23 -18.85 7.80
C ASP A 230 -16.44 -17.98 8.11
N HIS A 231 -17.30 -17.78 7.11
CA HIS A 231 -18.55 -17.05 7.22
C HIS A 231 -19.66 -17.99 7.68
N THR A 232 -20.16 -17.78 8.89
CA THR A 232 -21.03 -18.71 9.62
C THR A 232 -22.32 -19.14 8.92
N THR A 233 -22.84 -18.33 7.98
CA THR A 233 -24.19 -18.48 7.38
C THR A 233 -24.24 -18.41 5.85
N ALA A 234 -23.15 -18.12 5.14
CA ALA A 234 -23.22 -17.75 3.71
C ALA A 234 -23.51 -18.93 2.76
N GLY A 235 -23.16 -20.15 3.15
CA GLY A 235 -23.26 -21.34 2.30
C GLY A 235 -22.38 -21.27 1.04
N HIS A 236 -22.56 -22.22 0.13
CA HIS A 236 -21.70 -22.36 -1.05
C HIS A 236 -21.82 -21.22 -2.07
N GLY A 237 -22.96 -20.51 -2.09
CA GLY A 237 -23.20 -19.38 -2.99
C GLY A 237 -22.51 -18.08 -2.55
N ALA A 238 -21.91 -18.07 -1.36
CA ALA A 238 -21.32 -16.88 -0.74
C ALA A 238 -22.30 -15.69 -0.70
N THR A 239 -21.76 -14.47 -0.70
CA THR A 239 -22.55 -13.24 -0.82
C THR A 239 -22.51 -12.60 -2.21
N PHE A 240 -22.04 -13.31 -3.25
CA PHE A 240 -21.81 -12.75 -4.58
C PHE A 240 -23.04 -12.09 -5.22
N SER A 241 -24.25 -12.61 -4.94
CA SER A 241 -25.50 -12.09 -5.47
C SER A 241 -25.99 -10.83 -4.76
N LYS A 242 -25.41 -10.47 -3.61
CA LYS A 242 -25.73 -9.24 -2.86
C LYS A 242 -25.16 -8.03 -3.60
N GLU A 243 -25.71 -6.85 -3.31
CA GLU A 243 -25.17 -5.59 -3.81
C GLU A 243 -23.70 -5.45 -3.43
N TYR A 244 -22.89 -5.07 -4.41
CA TYR A 244 -21.43 -4.94 -4.27
C TYR A 244 -20.72 -6.24 -3.85
N GLY A 245 -21.36 -7.40 -4.04
CA GLY A 245 -20.80 -8.71 -3.66
C GLY A 245 -20.83 -9.01 -2.15
N GLY A 246 -21.39 -8.12 -1.32
CA GLY A 246 -21.57 -8.31 0.12
C GLY A 246 -20.29 -8.51 0.92
N SER A 247 -20.39 -9.21 2.07
CA SER A 247 -19.30 -9.36 3.03
C SER A 247 -18.07 -10.10 2.48
N PHE A 248 -18.24 -10.99 1.49
CA PHE A 248 -17.10 -11.62 0.79
C PHE A 248 -16.27 -10.61 0.01
N ALA A 249 -16.90 -9.61 -0.62
CA ALA A 249 -16.16 -8.55 -1.31
C ALA A 249 -15.34 -7.72 -0.32
N GLU A 250 -15.94 -7.35 0.82
CA GLU A 250 -15.27 -6.58 1.88
C GLU A 250 -14.10 -7.36 2.50
N MET A 251 -14.28 -8.65 2.80
CA MET A 251 -13.21 -9.50 3.33
C MET A 251 -12.07 -9.69 2.30
N THR A 252 -12.43 -9.86 1.02
CA THR A 252 -11.43 -9.98 -0.06
C THR A 252 -10.64 -8.70 -0.24
N LEU A 253 -11.29 -7.53 -0.16
CA LEU A 253 -10.62 -6.24 -0.21
C LEU A 253 -9.63 -6.07 0.93
N ASP A 254 -10.04 -6.38 2.17
CA ASP A 254 -9.15 -6.24 3.32
C ASP A 254 -7.93 -7.18 3.19
N TRP A 255 -8.11 -8.39 2.64
CA TRP A 255 -7.00 -9.29 2.36
C TRP A 255 -6.07 -8.74 1.28
N LEU A 256 -6.62 -8.36 0.12
CA LEU A 256 -5.82 -7.88 -1.00
C LEU A 256 -5.13 -6.55 -0.69
N ASP A 257 -5.77 -5.65 0.07
CA ASP A 257 -5.15 -4.39 0.48
C ASP A 257 -3.99 -4.65 1.46
N TRP A 258 -4.09 -5.69 2.31
CA TRP A 258 -2.98 -6.14 3.15
C TRP A 258 -1.82 -6.69 2.35
N GLN A 259 -2.11 -7.52 1.34
CA GLN A 259 -1.05 -8.10 0.52
C GLN A 259 -0.40 -7.06 -0.41
N PHE A 260 -1.16 -6.10 -0.95
CA PHE A 260 -0.71 -5.31 -2.11
C PHE A 260 -0.68 -3.80 -1.93
N LYS A 261 -1.40 -3.23 -0.95
CA LYS A 261 -1.54 -1.77 -0.81
C LYS A 261 -0.97 -1.18 0.47
N ASN A 262 -0.10 -1.93 1.16
CA ASN A 262 0.51 -1.51 2.41
C ASN A 262 -0.52 -1.06 3.46
N LYS A 263 -1.74 -1.61 3.42
CA LYS A 263 -2.74 -1.37 4.48
C LYS A 263 -2.60 -2.47 5.51
N ASP A 264 -2.30 -2.13 6.74
CA ASP A 264 -2.21 -3.16 7.78
C ASP A 264 -3.61 -3.63 8.22
N ASN A 265 -4.07 -4.70 7.59
CA ASN A 265 -5.28 -5.43 8.01
C ASN A 265 -4.94 -6.75 8.72
N SER A 266 -3.68 -6.94 9.14
CA SER A 266 -3.20 -8.20 9.74
C SER A 266 -4.03 -8.62 10.96
N ALA A 267 -4.47 -7.67 11.78
CA ALA A 267 -5.27 -7.93 12.97
C ALA A 267 -6.61 -8.61 12.68
N ILE A 268 -7.22 -8.37 11.51
CA ILE A 268 -8.44 -9.05 11.09
C ILE A 268 -8.16 -10.55 10.96
N PHE A 269 -7.09 -10.90 10.26
CA PHE A 269 -6.79 -12.28 9.87
C PHE A 269 -6.03 -13.08 10.94
N LEU A 270 -5.13 -12.44 11.67
CA LEU A 270 -4.24 -13.09 12.64
C LEU A 270 -4.78 -13.02 14.07
N ASN A 271 -5.46 -11.92 14.41
CA ASN A 271 -5.93 -11.65 15.77
C ASN A 271 -7.46 -11.71 15.91
N SER A 272 -8.18 -12.03 14.83
CA SER A 272 -9.65 -12.07 14.81
C SER A 272 -10.29 -10.74 15.27
N ALA A 273 -9.73 -9.61 14.86
CA ALA A 273 -10.30 -8.28 15.09
C ALA A 273 -11.54 -8.05 14.20
N LEU A 274 -12.63 -8.77 14.48
CA LEU A 274 -13.80 -8.92 13.60
C LEU A 274 -14.99 -8.04 13.99
N SER A 275 -14.76 -6.88 14.62
CA SER A 275 -15.85 -5.96 14.98
C SER A 275 -16.67 -5.49 13.76
N LYS A 276 -16.03 -5.37 12.60
CA LYS A 276 -16.67 -5.09 11.30
C LYS A 276 -17.35 -6.34 10.68
N TYR A 277 -16.98 -7.54 11.14
CA TYR A 277 -17.29 -8.83 10.51
C TYR A 277 -17.92 -9.81 11.50
N PRO A 278 -19.10 -9.50 12.09
CA PRO A 278 -19.70 -10.33 13.14
C PRO A 278 -20.08 -11.74 12.69
N GLU A 279 -20.25 -11.96 11.39
CA GLU A 279 -20.60 -13.27 10.81
C GLU A 279 -19.37 -14.13 10.45
N TRP A 280 -18.16 -13.64 10.67
CA TRP A 280 -16.92 -14.33 10.30
C TRP A 280 -16.19 -14.89 11.52
N THR A 281 -15.42 -15.95 11.28
CA THR A 281 -14.40 -16.46 12.21
C THR A 281 -13.08 -16.66 11.47
N MET A 282 -11.96 -16.60 12.18
CA MET A 282 -10.63 -16.64 11.57
C MET A 282 -9.75 -17.72 12.22
N LYS A 283 -8.94 -18.36 11.40
CA LYS A 283 -7.78 -19.16 11.83
C LYS A 283 -6.62 -18.82 10.92
N ALA A 284 -5.41 -18.78 11.45
CA ALA A 284 -4.21 -18.55 10.66
C ALA A 284 -3.05 -19.42 11.17
N LYS A 285 -2.14 -19.79 10.27
CA LYS A 285 -0.84 -20.41 10.59
C LYS A 285 0.20 -20.08 9.52
N GLY A 286 1.47 -20.34 9.83
CA GLY A 286 2.57 -20.12 8.89
C GLY A 286 3.01 -18.66 8.75
N PHE A 287 2.48 -17.74 9.57
CA PHE A 287 2.98 -16.38 9.70
C PHE A 287 4.07 -16.35 10.78
N ASN A 288 5.17 -15.63 10.53
CA ASN A 288 6.27 -15.50 11.50
C ASN A 288 5.73 -14.93 12.83
N SER A 289 6.18 -15.52 13.94
CA SER A 289 5.74 -15.16 15.30
C SER A 289 6.04 -13.70 15.70
N GLU A 290 6.88 -12.99 14.94
CA GLU A 290 7.09 -11.53 15.10
C GLU A 290 5.90 -10.69 14.63
N ILE A 291 4.97 -11.25 13.85
CA ILE A 291 3.72 -10.60 13.40
C ILE A 291 2.58 -10.83 14.43
N ILE A 292 2.76 -11.74 15.40
CA ILE A 292 1.79 -12.03 16.47
C ILE A 292 2.11 -11.21 17.73
N SER A 293 2.30 -9.89 17.57
CA SER A 293 2.28 -8.99 18.73
C SER A 293 0.95 -8.23 18.76
N SER A 294 0.35 -8.22 19.94
CA SER A 294 -0.88 -7.54 20.33
C SER A 294 -0.94 -6.10 19.78
N PRO A 295 -2.14 -5.48 19.62
CA PRO A 295 -2.32 -4.33 18.74
C PRO A 295 -1.29 -3.26 19.08
N THR A 296 -0.29 -3.10 18.21
CA THR A 296 0.35 -1.81 18.14
C THR A 296 -0.75 -0.89 17.70
N LEU A 297 -1.23 -0.02 18.59
CA LEU A 297 -1.64 1.30 18.13
C LEU A 297 -0.51 1.74 17.21
N GLU A 298 -0.74 1.73 15.91
CA GLU A 298 0.17 2.32 14.96
C GLU A 298 0.11 3.82 15.29
N PHE A 299 1.06 4.27 16.12
CA PHE A 299 1.16 5.66 16.48
C PHE A 299 1.54 6.39 15.21
N ILE A 300 0.56 7.02 14.56
CA ILE A 300 0.80 7.90 13.43
C ILE A 300 1.59 9.08 14.01
N PRO A 301 2.88 9.26 13.65
CA PRO A 301 3.61 10.42 14.09
C PRO A 301 2.91 11.65 13.51
N PRO A 302 2.86 12.78 14.25
CA PRO A 302 2.25 13.98 13.71
C PRO A 302 3.01 14.41 12.44
N ASP A 303 2.25 14.87 11.44
CA ASP A 303 2.85 15.43 10.23
C ASP A 303 3.63 16.70 10.57
N LEU A 304 4.61 17.03 9.71
CA LEU A 304 5.48 18.18 9.89
C LEU A 304 5.38 19.12 8.68
N GLU A 305 5.12 20.39 8.94
CA GLU A 305 5.14 21.46 7.95
C GLU A 305 6.41 22.29 8.10
N PHE A 306 7.21 22.43 7.04
CA PHE A 306 8.45 23.23 7.09
C PHE A 306 8.13 24.72 7.23
N VAL A 307 8.71 25.35 8.25
CA VAL A 307 8.45 26.76 8.58
C VAL A 307 9.56 27.66 8.05
N CYS A 308 10.81 27.41 8.46
CA CYS A 308 11.98 28.16 8.02
C CYS A 308 13.30 27.47 8.39
N GLU A 309 14.38 27.89 7.74
CA GLU A 309 15.76 27.68 8.21
C GLU A 309 16.28 28.98 8.82
N LEU A 310 16.82 28.93 10.04
CA LEU A 310 17.66 29.98 10.61
C LEU A 310 19.13 29.60 10.48
N ARG A 311 19.96 30.53 10.02
CA ARG A 311 21.42 30.42 9.99
C ARG A 311 21.98 31.35 11.03
N VAL A 312 22.17 30.83 12.24
CA VAL A 312 22.54 31.62 13.43
C VAL A 312 24.05 31.70 13.55
N THR A 313 24.61 32.89 13.49
CA THR A 313 26.05 33.11 13.75
C THR A 313 26.28 33.26 15.24
N ILE A 314 27.39 32.68 15.71
CA ILE A 314 27.74 32.62 17.13
C ILE A 314 29.18 33.10 17.34
N ASP A 315 29.49 33.50 18.57
CA ASP A 315 30.86 33.82 19.01
C ASP A 315 31.50 32.65 19.76
N THR A 316 32.76 32.84 20.15
CA THR A 316 33.53 31.94 21.00
C THR A 316 32.77 31.62 22.29
N PRO A 317 32.62 30.33 22.65
CA PRO A 317 31.97 29.93 23.89
C PRO A 317 32.65 30.52 25.13
N ILE A 318 31.84 31.07 26.04
CA ILE A 318 32.27 31.54 27.36
C ILE A 318 32.05 30.40 28.36
N LEU A 319 33.14 29.88 28.91
CA LEU A 319 33.10 28.82 29.90
C LEU A 319 32.96 29.44 31.30
N LEU A 320 31.76 29.38 31.87
CA LEU A 320 31.53 29.85 33.24
C LEU A 320 32.09 28.85 34.27
N GLY A 321 32.07 27.56 33.93
CA GLY A 321 32.56 26.48 34.79
C GLY A 321 31.45 25.80 35.60
N ALA A 322 31.84 25.10 36.67
CA ALA A 322 30.94 24.27 37.45
C ALA A 322 29.90 25.10 38.23
N THR A 323 28.63 24.70 38.14
CA THR A 323 27.50 25.26 38.91
C THR A 323 26.73 24.12 39.57
N PRO A 324 25.77 24.39 40.48
CA PRO A 324 24.92 23.34 41.07
C PRO A 324 24.15 22.49 40.04
N ASN A 325 23.95 22.99 38.82
CA ASN A 325 23.22 22.33 37.74
C ASN A 325 24.14 21.70 36.66
N GLY A 326 25.46 21.76 36.82
CA GLY A 326 26.45 21.27 35.85
C GLY A 326 27.41 22.36 35.33
N ASP A 327 28.27 21.99 34.37
CA ASP A 327 29.20 22.94 33.75
C ASP A 327 28.41 23.92 32.87
N LYS A 328 28.41 25.21 33.21
CA LYS A 328 27.70 26.24 32.46
C LYS A 328 28.57 26.77 31.32
N ILE A 329 28.00 26.77 30.11
CA ILE A 329 28.61 27.32 28.89
C ILE A 329 27.64 28.34 28.31
N ILE A 330 28.15 29.49 27.88
CA ILE A 330 27.35 30.53 27.24
C ILE A 330 27.91 30.74 25.83
N ILE A 331 27.07 30.58 24.82
CA ILE A 331 27.43 30.80 23.41
C ILE A 331 26.73 32.08 22.93
N PRO A 332 27.44 33.21 22.80
CA PRO A 332 26.83 34.45 22.33
C PRO A 332 26.30 34.32 20.89
N ILE A 333 25.10 34.83 20.63
CA ILE A 333 24.52 34.91 19.30
C ILE A 333 24.86 36.27 18.71
N THR A 334 25.61 36.27 17.61
CA THR A 334 26.13 37.48 16.96
C THR A 334 25.25 37.97 15.81
N GLY A 335 24.29 37.15 15.37
CA GLY A 335 23.33 37.50 14.33
C GLY A 335 22.97 36.31 13.47
N GLY A 336 22.70 36.58 12.19
CA GLY A 336 22.34 35.55 11.23
C GLY A 336 21.21 35.95 10.29
N THR A 337 20.73 34.98 9.53
CA THR A 337 19.58 35.16 8.62
C THR A 337 18.58 34.03 8.82
N PHE A 338 17.34 34.23 8.38
CA PHE A 338 16.39 33.14 8.30
C PHE A 338 15.47 33.29 7.08
N LYS A 339 15.02 32.16 6.55
CA LYS A 339 14.14 32.10 5.37
C LYS A 339 13.27 30.85 5.39
N GLY A 340 12.00 31.03 5.05
CA GLY A 340 10.99 30.01 4.86
C GLY A 340 9.95 30.44 3.83
N PRO A 341 8.90 29.63 3.60
CA PRO A 341 7.83 29.95 2.65
C PRO A 341 7.16 31.31 2.96
N ASP A 342 6.76 31.51 4.22
CA ASP A 342 5.95 32.67 4.64
C ASP A 342 6.71 33.67 5.53
N ILE A 343 7.99 33.41 5.81
CA ILE A 343 8.79 34.22 6.75
C ILE A 343 10.23 34.36 6.28
N LYS A 344 10.81 35.55 6.38
CA LYS A 344 12.24 35.80 6.11
C LYS A 344 12.73 37.04 6.84
N GLY A 345 14.01 37.06 7.19
CA GLY A 345 14.58 38.16 7.97
C GLY A 345 16.01 37.91 8.43
N VAL A 346 16.36 38.64 9.49
CA VAL A 346 17.67 38.58 10.15
C VAL A 346 17.53 38.13 11.60
N VAL A 347 18.52 37.38 12.08
CA VAL A 347 18.68 37.10 13.51
C VAL A 347 19.48 38.28 14.11
N LEU A 348 19.01 38.83 15.22
CA LEU A 348 19.66 39.98 15.85
C LEU A 348 20.76 39.54 16.81
N ALA A 349 21.83 40.33 16.87
CA ALA A 349 22.83 40.20 17.91
C ALA A 349 22.24 40.52 19.30
N GLY A 350 22.81 39.94 20.34
CA GLY A 350 22.48 40.26 21.75
C GLY A 350 21.76 39.14 22.51
N GLY A 351 21.43 38.04 21.83
CA GLY A 351 21.02 36.79 22.48
C GLY A 351 22.20 35.87 22.80
N ALA A 352 21.90 34.74 23.44
CA ALA A 352 22.88 33.68 23.68
C ALA A 352 22.20 32.32 23.87
N ASP A 353 22.96 31.24 23.67
CA ASP A 353 22.62 29.90 24.14
C ASP A 353 23.27 29.62 25.49
N TYR A 354 22.43 29.42 26.50
CA TYR A 354 22.82 29.20 27.88
C TYR A 354 22.79 27.71 28.20
N GLN A 355 23.88 27.02 27.92
CA GLN A 355 23.95 25.57 28.00
C GLN A 355 24.32 25.09 29.41
N TYR A 356 23.92 23.87 29.74
CA TYR A 356 24.46 23.10 30.86
C TYR A 356 25.01 21.77 30.33
N SER A 357 26.31 21.55 30.49
CA SER A 357 26.99 20.33 30.06
C SER A 357 27.18 19.38 31.24
N ASN A 358 26.81 18.12 31.02
CA ASN A 358 27.06 17.00 31.91
C ASN A 358 27.91 15.96 31.18
N LYS A 359 29.22 16.03 31.41
CA LYS A 359 30.21 15.13 30.79
C LYS A 359 30.04 13.67 31.22
N ALA A 360 29.53 13.42 32.42
CA ALA A 360 29.31 12.05 32.89
C ALA A 360 28.16 11.36 32.14
N LEU A 361 27.21 12.14 31.61
CA LEU A 361 26.06 11.64 30.84
C LEU A 361 26.19 11.88 29.33
N ASN A 362 27.31 12.43 28.85
CA ASN A 362 27.49 12.92 27.47
C ASN A 362 26.30 13.75 26.97
N ARG A 363 25.77 14.60 27.84
CA ARG A 363 24.53 15.36 27.63
C ARG A 363 24.80 16.85 27.79
N THR A 364 24.30 17.64 26.85
CA THR A 364 24.25 19.10 26.97
C THR A 364 22.82 19.59 26.78
N GLU A 365 22.32 20.33 27.76
CA GLU A 365 21.02 20.98 27.71
C GLU A 365 21.18 22.39 27.14
N LEU A 366 20.29 22.76 26.23
CA LEU A 366 20.33 24.02 25.49
C LEU A 366 19.21 24.95 25.94
N ASN A 367 19.47 26.25 25.94
CA ASN A 367 18.47 27.29 26.14
C ASN A 367 18.93 28.57 25.43
N ALA A 368 18.64 28.63 24.13
CA ALA A 368 18.95 29.79 23.29
C ALA A 368 17.83 30.83 23.37
N VAL A 369 18.18 32.03 23.81
CA VAL A 369 17.26 33.17 23.97
C VAL A 369 17.76 34.32 23.11
N TYR A 370 16.97 34.72 22.11
CA TYR A 370 17.35 35.75 21.14
C TYR A 370 16.13 36.37 20.46
N ASN A 371 16.36 37.35 19.59
CA ASN A 371 15.31 38.01 18.81
C ASN A 371 15.60 37.89 17.32
N ILE A 372 14.56 37.74 16.52
CA ILE A 372 14.64 37.81 15.06
C ILE A 372 13.81 38.99 14.55
N LYS A 373 14.23 39.58 13.44
CA LYS A 373 13.54 40.68 12.78
C LYS A 373 13.19 40.30 11.36
N THR A 374 11.90 40.31 11.02
CA THR A 374 11.43 40.03 9.66
C THR A 374 11.79 41.17 8.71
N ASN A 375 11.84 40.90 7.40
CA ASN A 375 12.20 41.91 6.40
C ASN A 375 11.22 43.10 6.33
N ASP A 376 9.98 42.92 6.78
CA ASP A 376 8.98 43.98 6.92
C ASP A 376 8.95 44.63 8.32
N GLY A 377 9.93 44.30 9.17
CA GLY A 377 10.22 45.06 10.39
C GLY A 377 9.63 44.52 11.69
N VAL A 378 8.94 43.38 11.67
CA VAL A 378 8.36 42.77 12.88
C VAL A 378 9.45 42.09 13.71
N LEU A 379 9.49 42.40 15.00
CA LEU A 379 10.36 41.74 15.98
C LEU A 379 9.64 40.53 16.58
N ILE A 380 10.33 39.40 16.66
CA ILE A 380 9.81 38.14 17.21
C ILE A 380 10.85 37.62 18.20
N HIS A 381 10.41 37.37 19.44
CA HIS A 381 11.26 36.75 20.44
C HIS A 381 11.31 35.23 20.23
N VAL A 382 12.49 34.63 20.43
CA VAL A 382 12.70 33.19 20.28
C VAL A 382 13.39 32.64 21.51
N GLN A 383 12.75 31.65 22.14
CA GLN A 383 13.38 30.78 23.12
C GLN A 383 13.43 29.37 22.57
N ASN A 384 14.62 28.81 22.39
CA ASN A 384 14.82 27.47 21.84
C ASN A 384 15.53 26.59 22.85
N THR A 385 14.80 25.60 23.38
CA THR A 385 15.31 24.63 24.35
C THR A 385 15.53 23.28 23.71
N GLY A 386 16.62 22.59 24.04
CA GLY A 386 16.93 21.32 23.37
C GLY A 386 17.98 20.49 24.09
N LEU A 387 18.36 19.40 23.42
CA LEU A 387 19.33 18.43 23.92
C LEU A 387 20.34 18.09 22.84
N ILE A 388 21.60 18.01 23.27
CA ILE A 388 22.68 17.33 22.56
C ILE A 388 23.06 16.10 23.35
N ILE A 389 23.12 14.94 22.69
CA ILE A 389 23.66 13.70 23.26
C ILE A 389 24.75 13.20 22.32
N GLU A 390 25.95 13.07 22.85
CA GLU A 390 27.11 12.56 22.12
C GLU A 390 27.31 11.07 22.41
N PRO A 391 27.64 10.24 21.41
CA PRO A 391 27.93 8.83 21.64
C PRO A 391 29.18 8.68 22.51
N SER A 392 29.10 7.77 23.47
CA SER A 392 30.21 7.46 24.38
C SER A 392 31.22 6.52 23.73
N LYS A 393 32.40 6.34 24.33
CA LYS A 393 33.38 5.32 23.87
C LYS A 393 32.87 3.87 24.04
N GLU A 394 31.89 3.66 24.91
CA GLU A 394 31.25 2.36 25.18
C GLU A 394 29.97 2.16 24.36
N SER A 395 29.57 3.17 23.58
CA SER A 395 28.37 3.13 22.74
C SER A 395 28.46 2.04 21.68
N LYS A 396 27.34 1.35 21.44
CA LYS A 396 27.26 0.33 20.39
C LYS A 396 27.51 0.97 19.02
N LYS A 397 28.15 0.20 18.14
CA LYS A 397 28.41 0.62 16.75
C LYS A 397 27.07 0.96 16.06
N GLY A 398 26.83 2.24 15.78
CA GLY A 398 25.60 2.76 15.18
C GLY A 398 24.81 3.76 16.02
N GLU A 399 25.16 4.00 17.29
CA GLU A 399 24.56 5.10 18.07
C GLU A 399 24.94 6.46 17.47
N ALA A 400 23.93 7.23 17.07
CA ALA A 400 24.10 8.50 16.36
C ALA A 400 24.11 9.69 17.32
N TYR A 401 24.87 10.73 16.95
CA TYR A 401 24.81 12.06 17.54
C TYR A 401 23.36 12.59 17.50
N TYR A 402 22.79 12.87 18.67
CA TYR A 402 21.44 13.40 18.79
C TYR A 402 21.48 14.89 19.08
N PHE A 403 20.87 15.70 18.22
CA PHE A 403 20.72 17.15 18.41
C PHE A 403 19.32 17.58 17.94
N ARG A 404 18.42 17.86 18.90
CA ARG A 404 17.05 18.32 18.64
C ARG A 404 16.66 19.41 19.64
N ALA A 405 15.84 20.34 19.20
CA ALA A 405 15.33 21.41 20.06
C ALA A 405 13.91 21.83 19.65
N THR A 406 13.25 22.60 20.51
CA THR A 406 11.85 23.03 20.39
C THR A 406 11.82 24.55 20.50
N PRO A 407 11.84 25.30 19.39
CA PRO A 407 11.75 26.75 19.42
C PRO A 407 10.32 27.18 19.77
N LYS A 408 10.21 28.12 20.69
CA LYS A 408 8.99 28.88 20.97
C LYS A 408 9.16 30.29 20.44
N PHE A 409 8.17 30.75 19.69
CA PHE A 409 8.11 32.10 19.14
C PHE A 409 7.12 32.94 19.93
N GLU A 410 7.45 34.23 20.10
CA GLU A 410 6.53 35.23 20.63
C GLU A 410 6.52 36.43 19.68
N ALA A 411 5.50 36.47 18.83
CA ALA A 411 5.25 37.53 17.85
C ALA A 411 4.13 38.47 18.34
N PRO A 412 4.14 39.77 17.97
CA PRO A 412 3.05 40.69 18.29
C PRO A 412 1.70 40.17 17.75
N THR A 413 0.67 40.22 18.59
CA THR A 413 -0.66 39.64 18.31
C THR A 413 -1.42 40.36 17.19
N ASP A 414 -1.05 41.60 16.91
CA ASP A 414 -1.55 42.43 15.80
C ASP A 414 -0.71 42.31 14.52
N SER A 415 0.39 41.56 14.55
CA SER A 415 1.22 41.33 13.37
C SER A 415 0.71 40.18 12.51
N LYS A 416 1.05 40.21 11.21
CA LYS A 416 0.79 39.09 10.30
C LYS A 416 1.52 37.78 10.67
N TYR A 417 2.39 37.81 11.68
CA TYR A 417 3.14 36.66 12.19
C TYR A 417 2.57 36.11 13.50
N ALA A 418 1.43 36.63 13.98
CA ALA A 418 0.75 36.14 15.18
C ALA A 418 0.40 34.63 15.13
N TRP A 419 0.35 34.04 13.94
CA TRP A 419 0.18 32.60 13.76
C TRP A 419 1.32 31.78 14.40
N LEU A 420 2.52 32.35 14.56
CA LEU A 420 3.66 31.71 15.22
C LEU A 420 3.40 31.40 16.71
N ASN A 421 2.47 32.11 17.33
CA ASN A 421 2.16 31.94 18.75
C ASN A 421 1.31 30.69 19.05
N ASN A 422 0.71 30.09 18.02
CA ASN A 422 -0.37 29.11 18.16
C ASN A 422 -0.01 27.74 17.58
N ALA A 423 1.26 27.32 17.67
CA ALA A 423 1.67 25.97 17.30
C ALA A 423 2.89 25.49 18.09
N ILE A 424 3.11 24.17 18.05
CA ILE A 424 4.34 23.54 18.55
C ILE A 424 5.31 23.43 17.39
N TYR A 425 6.57 23.76 17.65
CA TYR A 425 7.65 23.65 16.68
C TYR A 425 8.73 22.72 17.18
N VAL A 426 9.29 21.94 16.25
CA VAL A 426 10.48 21.12 16.48
C VAL A 426 11.54 21.51 15.48
N CYS A 427 12.81 21.35 15.85
CA CYS A 427 13.91 21.67 14.96
C CYS A 427 15.04 20.64 15.01
N LYS A 428 15.77 20.59 13.90
CA LYS A 428 16.96 19.76 13.68
C LYS A 428 18.12 20.72 13.42
N PRO A 429 18.93 21.01 14.44
CA PRO A 429 20.10 21.84 14.24
C PRO A 429 21.24 21.06 13.58
N GLU A 430 22.00 21.74 12.73
CA GLU A 430 23.19 21.22 12.06
C GLU A 430 24.33 22.24 12.20
N VAL A 431 25.46 21.78 12.71
CA VAL A 431 26.65 22.61 12.94
C VAL A 431 27.35 22.82 11.60
N ASN A 432 27.57 24.08 11.23
CA ASN A 432 28.45 24.46 10.13
C ASN A 432 29.62 25.29 10.68
N ASP A 433 30.73 25.36 9.95
CA ASP A 433 31.93 26.10 10.37
C ASP A 433 31.71 27.60 10.64
N LYS A 434 30.59 28.17 10.15
CA LYS A 434 30.29 29.61 10.21
C LYS A 434 29.02 29.96 10.96
N TYR A 435 28.11 29.02 11.14
CA TYR A 435 26.79 29.23 11.74
C TYR A 435 26.17 27.90 12.16
N ILE A 436 25.15 27.95 13.00
CA ILE A 436 24.28 26.82 13.27
C ILE A 436 23.06 26.93 12.36
N SER A 437 22.85 25.94 11.49
CA SER A 437 21.60 25.81 10.73
C SER A 437 20.55 25.25 11.67
N ILE A 438 19.41 25.91 11.81
CA ILE A 438 18.27 25.48 12.60
C ILE A 438 17.09 25.36 11.65
N GLN A 439 16.79 24.14 11.23
CA GLN A 439 15.66 23.84 10.37
C GLN A 439 14.44 23.64 11.27
N VAL A 440 13.38 24.43 11.08
CA VAL A 440 12.20 24.48 11.96
C VAL A 440 10.98 23.94 11.23
N TRP A 441 10.25 23.05 11.90
CA TRP A 441 8.99 22.49 11.45
C TRP A 441 7.89 22.74 12.48
N LYS A 442 6.69 22.99 12.00
CA LYS A 442 5.45 23.02 12.77
C LYS A 442 4.89 21.60 12.82
N VAL A 443 4.45 21.20 14.01
CA VAL A 443 3.71 19.94 14.22
C VAL A 443 2.25 20.16 13.82
N LEU A 444 1.70 19.28 12.98
CA LEU A 444 0.33 19.37 12.43
C LEU A 444 -0.71 18.58 13.24
#